data_AF-A0A5R2N5T5-F1
#
_entry.id   AF-A0A5R2N5T5-F1
#
_cell.length_a   1.000
_cell.length_b   1.000
_cell.length_c   1.000
_cell.angle_alpha   90.00
_cell.angle_beta   90.00
_cell.angle_gamma   90.00
#
_symmetry.space_group_name_H-M   'P 1'
#
loop_
_entity.id
_entity.type
_entity.pdbx_description
1 polymer ?
#
loop_
_entity_poly.entity_id
_entity_poly.type
_entity_poly.pdbx_seq_one_letter_code
_entity_poly.pdbx_strand_id
1 'polypeptide(L)' 'MIAYLGRRLIQSLLILLGVSLITFALLYLLPADPVRQIAGRSATPQTVENIRQQLGL' A
#
# COMPACT_ATOMS: atom_id res chain seq x y z
N MET A 1 33.28 19.29 7.22
CA MET A 1 32.77 18.51 6.06
C MET A 1 32.06 17.22 6.49
N ILE A 2 32.68 16.34 7.29
CA ILE A 2 32.07 15.06 7.73
C ILE A 2 30.73 15.26 8.48
N ALA A 3 30.66 16.21 9.42
CA ALA A 3 29.42 16.50 10.14
C ALA A 3 28.29 17.02 9.23
N TYR A 4 28.63 17.80 8.19
CA TYR A 4 27.67 18.26 7.18
C TYR A 4 27.16 17.11 6.33
N LEU A 5 28.07 16.20 5.93
CA LEU A 5 27.71 15.01 5.16
C LEU A 5 26.80 14.07 5.98
N GLY A 6 27.13 13.84 7.26
CA GLY A 6 26.31 13.05 8.17
C GLY A 6 24.91 13.64 8.38
N ARG A 7 24.80 14.96 8.56
CA ARG A 7 23.51 15.65 8.68
C ARG A 7 22.66 15.48 7.42
N ARG A 8 23.28 15.58 6.24
CA ARG A 8 22.60 15.38 4.95
C ARG A 8 22.11 13.94 4.76
N LEU A 9 22.91 12.94 5.17
CA LEU A 9 22.50 11.53 5.12
C LEU A 9 21.32 11.24 6.04
N ILE A 10 21.31 11.78 7.26
CA ILE A 10 20.19 11.62 8.20
C ILE A 10 18.91 12.25 7.61
N GLN A 11 19.00 13.45 7.03
CA GLN A 11 17.87 14.11 6.37
C GLN A 11 17.34 13.28 5.20
N SER A 12 18.21 12.77 4.33
CA SER A 12 17.83 11.90 3.22
C SER A 12 17.15 10.62 3.70
N LEU A 13 17.68 9.99 4.76
CA LEU A 13 17.10 8.77 5.33
C LEU A 13 15.70 9.02 5.91
N LEU A 14 15.50 10.15 6.61
CA LEU A 14 14.19 10.54 7.11
C LEU A 14 13.17 10.79 5.99
N ILE A 15 13.59 11.44 4.90
CA ILE A 15 12.72 11.66 3.74
C ILE A 15 12.34 10.32 3.10
N LEU A 16 13.31 9.42 2.88
CA LEU A 16 13.05 8.10 2.31
C LEU A 16 12.11 7.27 3.19
N LEU A 17 12.29 7.30 4.50
CA LEU A 17 11.37 6.67 5.45
C LEU A 17 9.97 7.27 5.37
N GLY A 18 9.86 8.61 5.35
CA GLY A 18 8.58 9.29 5.23
C GLY A 18 7.84 8.92 3.94
N VAL A 19 8.52 8.97 2.80
CA VAL A 19 7.93 8.59 1.49
C VAL A 19 7.57 7.11 1.46
N SER A 20 8.41 6.22 1.98
CA SER A 20 8.11 4.79 2.06
C SER A 20 6.88 4.53 2.92
N LEU A 21 6.82 5.10 4.13
CA LEU A 21 5.68 4.95 5.03
C LEU A 21 4.40 5.50 4.41
N ILE A 22 4.45 6.66 3.76
CA ILE A 22 3.29 7.22 3.04
C ILE A 22 2.89 6.30 1.89
N THR A 23 3.83 5.79 1.11
CA THR A 23 3.55 4.89 -0.01
C THR A 23 2.91 3.59 0.48
N PHE A 24 3.48 2.96 1.51
CA PHE A 24 2.90 1.76 2.13
C PHE A 24 1.55 2.04 2.77
N ALA A 25 1.41 3.16 3.50
CA ALA A 25 0.15 3.58 4.07
C ALA A 25 -0.89 3.74 2.95
N LEU A 26 -0.59 4.41 1.86
CA LEU A 26 -1.49 4.53 0.73
C LEU A 26 -1.83 3.16 0.13
N LEU A 27 -0.86 2.27 -0.08
CA LEU A 27 -1.12 0.93 -0.62
C LEU A 27 -1.99 0.04 0.29
N TYR A 28 -1.88 0.17 1.61
CA TYR A 28 -2.59 -0.66 2.58
C TYR A 28 -3.88 -0.02 3.13
N LEU A 29 -3.94 1.31 3.24
CA LEU A 29 -5.13 2.07 3.66
C LEU A 29 -6.06 2.40 2.50
N LEU A 30 -5.60 2.50 1.25
CA LEU A 30 -6.50 2.47 0.09
C LEU A 30 -6.98 1.02 -0.04
N PRO A 31 -8.17 0.68 0.45
CA PRO A 31 -8.61 -0.68 0.54
C PRO A 31 -8.98 -1.13 -0.87
N ALA A 32 -8.13 -1.89 -1.54
CA ALA A 32 -8.61 -2.82 -2.53
C ALA A 32 -9.07 -4.04 -1.73
N ASP A 33 -10.36 -4.07 -1.39
CA ASP A 33 -11.07 -5.27 -0.90
C ASP A 33 -10.39 -6.51 -1.55
N PRO A 34 -9.76 -7.42 -0.78
CA PRO A 34 -8.96 -8.51 -1.35
C PRO A 34 -9.78 -9.30 -2.37
N VAL A 35 -11.10 -9.34 -2.17
CA VAL A 35 -12.07 -9.88 -3.12
C VAL A 35 -12.06 -9.13 -4.46
N ARG A 36 -11.99 -7.79 -4.49
CA ARG A 36 -11.82 -7.01 -5.74
C ARG A 36 -10.43 -7.16 -6.34
N GLN A 37 -9.40 -7.39 -5.54
CA GLN A 37 -8.05 -7.65 -6.06
C GLN A 37 -7.99 -9.01 -6.78
N ILE A 38 -8.64 -10.03 -6.23
CA ILE A 38 -8.76 -11.38 -6.80
C ILE A 38 -9.75 -11.41 -7.99
N ALA A 39 -10.90 -10.75 -7.85
CA ALA A 39 -11.94 -10.71 -8.88
C ALA A 39 -11.50 -9.91 -10.14
N GLY A 40 -10.49 -9.04 -9.99
CA GLY A 40 -9.98 -8.18 -11.06
C GLY A 40 -10.77 -6.88 -11.19
N ARG A 41 -10.16 -5.88 -11.85
CA ARG A 41 -10.67 -4.49 -11.93
C ARG A 41 -12.05 -4.34 -12.60
N SER A 42 -12.49 -5.35 -13.34
CA SER A 42 -13.76 -5.37 -14.08
C SER A 42 -14.80 -6.33 -13.50
N ALA A 43 -14.58 -6.88 -12.30
CA ALA A 43 -15.54 -7.78 -11.68
C ALA A 43 -16.85 -7.04 -11.37
N THR A 44 -17.96 -7.62 -11.81
CA THR A 44 -19.28 -7.11 -11.44
C THR A 44 -19.49 -7.32 -9.93
N PRO A 45 -20.34 -6.51 -9.27
CA PRO A 45 -20.63 -6.66 -7.85
C PRO A 45 -21.10 -8.07 -7.47
N GLN A 46 -21.80 -8.76 -8.38
CA GLN A 46 -22.24 -10.15 -8.18
C GLN A 46 -21.06 -11.13 -8.15
N THR A 47 -20.05 -10.94 -9.00
CA THR A 47 -18.85 -11.78 -9.01
C THR A 47 -18.03 -11.60 -7.73
N VAL A 48 -17.94 -10.38 -7.20
CA VAL A 48 -17.27 -10.09 -5.91
C VAL A 48 -18.00 -10.82 -4.77
N GLU A 49 -19.33 -10.74 -4.69
CA GLU A 49 -20.10 -11.41 -3.64
C GLU A 49 -20.02 -12.94 -3.73
N ASN A 50 -20.05 -13.51 -4.94
CA ASN A 50 -19.86 -14.94 -5.14
C ASN A 50 -18.47 -15.41 -4.68
N ILE A 51 -17.42 -14.63 -4.96
CA ILE A 51 -16.06 -14.95 -4.51
C ILE A 51 -15.95 -14.83 -2.98
N ARG A 52 -16.61 -13.84 -2.38
CA ARG A 52 -16.68 -13.68 -0.92
C ARG A 52 -17.33 -14.89 -0.25
N GLN A 53 -18.48 -15.34 -0.78
CA GLN A 53 -19.16 -16.55 -0.32
C GLN A 53 -18.35 -17.83 -0.54
N GLN A 54 -17.67 -17.98 -1.68
CA GLN A 54 -16.82 -19.14 -1.96
C GLN A 54 -15.58 -19.22 -1.06
N LEU A 55 -15.06 -18.07 -0.61
CA LEU A 55 -13.92 -18.00 0.30
C LEU A 55 -14.32 -18.04 1.78
N GLY A 56 -15.62 -18.05 2.10
CA GLY A 56 -16.12 -18.11 3.47
C GLY A 56 -15.82 -16.87 4.32
N LEU A 57 -15.68 -15.71 3.67
CA LEU A 57 -15.41 -14.41 4.29
C LEU A 57 -16.67 -13.53 4.33
#